data_AF-A0A1B6M8X7-F1
#
_entry.id   AF-A0A1B6M8X7-F1
#
_cell.length_a   1.000
_cell.length_b   1.000
_cell.length_c   1.000
_cell.angle_alpha   90.00
_cell.angle_beta   90.00
_cell.angle_gamma   90.00
#
_symmetry.space_group_name_H-M   'P 1'
#
loop_
_entity.id
_entity.type
_entity.pdbx_description
1 polymer ?
#
loop_
_entity_poly.entity_id
_entity_poly.type
_entity_poly.pdbx_seq_one_letter_code
_entity_poly.pdbx_strand_id
1 'polypeptide(L)'
;TFPVVFKLLGTIRMVIDGQESAAVSVGRNTDLVSHLVEWCTTEDHPGVQGEANRLLAWLIKNSRDREVMGVMVQCGAVPRLVSMVTAEHAVMQTEALLALSLLTAMRMSDAEPVLVAADVGSQIVTLVSSGSVEREVFQNVLALVGTMSTSGEMKTHLHETGVAKALTAVVISNENYADVRDQVARLSSMIDSG
;
A
#
# COMPACT_ATOMS: atom_id res chain seq x y z
N THR A 1 -6.30 3.79 27.76
CA THR A 1 -6.78 5.14 27.37
C THR A 1 -6.39 5.42 25.93
N PHE A 2 -7.32 5.23 24.98
CA PHE A 2 -7.08 5.49 23.55
C PHE A 2 -6.67 6.92 23.18
N PRO A 3 -7.03 7.98 23.93
CA PRO A 3 -6.47 9.32 23.70
C PRO A 3 -4.95 9.39 23.87
N VAL A 4 -4.39 8.56 24.76
CA VAL A 4 -2.93 8.48 24.94
C VAL A 4 -2.30 7.72 23.77
N VAL A 5 -2.92 6.62 23.33
CA VAL A 5 -2.47 5.86 22.15
C VAL A 5 -2.45 6.74 20.91
N PHE A 6 -3.54 7.45 20.61
CA PHE A 6 -3.61 8.35 19.45
C PHE A 6 -2.47 9.39 19.45
N LYS A 7 -2.22 10.05 20.58
CA LYS A 7 -1.13 11.03 20.73
C LYS A 7 0.24 10.40 20.59
N LEU A 8 0.43 9.20 21.15
CA LEU A 8 1.68 8.45 21.03
C LEU A 8 1.97 8.13 19.56
N LEU A 9 1.01 7.55 18.83
CA LEU A 9 1.16 7.19 17.42
C LEU A 9 1.51 8.41 16.55
N GLY A 10 0.80 9.52 16.75
CA GLY A 10 1.10 10.78 16.05
C GLY A 10 2.48 11.33 16.38
N THR A 11 2.90 11.24 17.65
CA THR A 11 4.25 11.66 18.05
C THR A 11 5.32 10.81 17.38
N ILE A 12 5.17 9.49 17.37
CA ILE A 12 6.12 8.58 16.70
C ILE A 12 6.18 8.93 15.20
N ARG A 13 5.03 9.11 14.55
CA ARG A 13 4.99 9.46 13.13
C ARG A 13 5.74 10.76 12.82
N MET A 14 5.58 11.79 13.67
CA MET A 14 6.32 13.04 13.54
C MET A 14 7.83 12.87 13.77
N VAL A 15 8.23 12.01 14.72
CA VAL A 15 9.65 11.76 15.04
C VAL A 15 10.38 11.04 13.91
N ILE A 16 9.70 10.14 13.18
CA ILE A 16 10.33 9.37 12.09
C ILE A 16 10.30 10.11 10.73
N ASP A 17 9.65 11.27 10.63
CA ASP A 17 9.50 12.00 9.36
C ASP A 17 10.85 12.47 8.82
N GLY A 18 11.27 11.89 7.68
CA GLY A 18 12.60 12.14 7.10
C GLY A 18 13.77 11.69 7.98
N GLN A 19 13.53 10.96 9.06
CA GLN A 19 14.55 10.46 10.00
C GLN A 19 14.73 8.95 9.83
N GLU A 20 15.58 8.56 8.88
CA GLU A 20 15.79 7.14 8.51
C GLU A 20 16.22 6.28 9.72
N SER A 21 17.22 6.72 10.49
CA SER A 21 17.72 5.96 11.64
C SER A 21 16.65 5.73 12.72
N ALA A 22 15.80 6.73 12.95
CA ALA A 22 14.66 6.61 13.87
C ALA A 22 13.61 5.65 13.32
N ALA A 23 13.26 5.78 12.03
CA ALA A 23 12.32 4.88 11.36
C ALA A 23 12.79 3.42 11.38
N VAL A 24 14.09 3.17 11.17
CA VAL A 24 14.70 1.84 11.27
C VAL A 24 14.62 1.29 12.69
N SER A 25 15.03 2.09 13.68
CA SER A 25 15.00 1.69 15.10
C SER A 25 13.58 1.32 15.54
N VAL A 26 12.59 2.15 15.20
CA VAL A 26 11.17 1.91 15.53
C VAL A 26 10.60 0.73 14.74
N GLY A 27 10.88 0.66 13.43
CA GLY A 27 10.32 -0.34 12.53
C GLY A 27 10.85 -1.76 12.73
N ARG A 28 12.00 -1.92 13.38
CA ARG A 28 12.57 -3.23 13.76
C ARG A 28 12.02 -3.78 15.08
N ASN A 29 11.27 -2.98 15.84
CA ASN A 29 10.66 -3.44 17.09
C ASN A 29 9.39 -4.25 16.78
N THR A 30 9.50 -5.57 16.77
CA THR A 30 8.39 -6.49 16.44
C THR A 30 7.21 -6.37 17.39
N ASP A 31 7.45 -6.12 18.68
CA ASP A 31 6.39 -5.95 19.67
C ASP A 31 5.57 -4.69 19.34
N LEU A 32 6.25 -3.58 19.08
CA LEU A 32 5.59 -2.34 18.68
C LEU A 32 4.80 -2.53 17.39
N VAL A 33 5.40 -3.12 16.35
CA VAL A 33 4.72 -3.32 15.06
C VAL A 33 3.50 -4.24 15.22
N SER A 34 3.58 -5.27 16.07
CA SER A 34 2.42 -6.14 16.36
C SER A 34 1.27 -5.36 17.01
N HIS A 35 1.57 -4.48 17.99
CA HIS A 35 0.56 -3.60 18.58
C HIS A 35 -0.02 -2.60 17.56
N LEU A 36 0.80 -2.10 16.62
CA LEU A 36 0.29 -1.25 15.52
C LEU A 36 -0.74 -2.01 14.68
N VAL A 37 -0.45 -3.27 14.33
CA VAL A 37 -1.35 -4.12 13.54
C VAL A 37 -2.66 -4.39 14.30
N GLU A 38 -2.60 -4.61 15.61
CA GLU A 38 -3.80 -4.73 16.46
C GLU A 38 -4.62 -3.42 16.50
N TRP A 39 -3.95 -2.27 16.61
CA TRP A 39 -4.65 -0.98 16.61
C TRP A 39 -5.28 -0.63 15.26
N CYS A 40 -4.78 -1.18 14.15
CA CYS A 40 -5.42 -1.08 12.84
C CYS A 40 -6.80 -1.77 12.77
N THR A 41 -7.17 -2.61 13.75
CA THR A 41 -8.47 -3.28 13.82
C THR A 41 -9.37 -2.75 14.93
N THR A 42 -9.03 -1.63 15.58
CA THR A 42 -9.85 -1.05 16.65
C THR A 42 -11.01 -0.23 16.07
N GLU A 43 -12.19 -0.85 15.93
CA GLU A 43 -13.39 -0.23 15.34
C GLU A 43 -13.97 0.91 16.19
N ASP A 44 -13.93 0.80 17.51
CA ASP A 44 -14.49 1.81 18.43
C ASP A 44 -13.70 3.13 18.43
N HIS A 45 -12.52 3.16 17.81
CA HIS A 45 -11.62 4.32 17.81
C HIS A 45 -11.01 4.59 16.43
N PRO A 46 -11.79 5.15 15.48
CA PRO A 46 -11.34 5.42 14.10
C PRO A 46 -10.06 6.27 14.02
N GLY A 47 -9.87 7.21 14.96
CA GLY A 47 -8.65 8.01 15.02
C GLY A 47 -7.39 7.19 15.30
N VAL A 48 -7.46 6.22 16.22
CA VAL A 48 -6.35 5.31 16.52
C VAL A 48 -6.12 4.36 15.35
N GLN A 49 -7.20 3.83 14.78
CA GLN A 49 -7.15 2.96 13.61
C GLN A 49 -6.44 3.64 12.42
N GLY A 50 -6.85 4.87 12.09
CA GLY A 50 -6.24 5.65 11.01
C GLY A 50 -4.77 5.95 11.29
N GLU A 51 -4.46 6.42 12.49
CA GLU A 51 -3.08 6.78 12.84
C GLU A 51 -2.13 5.57 12.86
N ALA A 52 -2.59 4.40 13.29
CA ALA A 52 -1.83 3.15 13.26
C ALA A 52 -1.52 2.71 11.81
N ASN A 53 -2.54 2.72 10.93
CA ASN A 53 -2.36 2.39 9.51
C ASN A 53 -1.33 3.31 8.84
N ARG A 54 -1.46 4.62 9.07
CA ARG A 54 -0.52 5.62 8.56
C ARG A 54 0.89 5.42 9.10
N LEU A 55 1.04 5.09 10.38
CA LEU A 55 2.36 4.85 10.97
C LEU A 55 3.04 3.61 10.35
N LEU A 56 2.31 2.52 10.09
CA LEU A 56 2.85 1.36 9.36
C LEU A 56 3.41 1.77 7.98
N ALA A 57 2.64 2.55 7.21
CA ALA A 57 3.07 3.04 5.90
C ALA A 57 4.31 3.94 6.01
N TRP A 58 4.35 4.82 7.02
CA TRP A 58 5.44 5.75 7.25
C TRP A 58 6.73 5.07 7.71
N LEU A 59 6.65 3.99 8.49
CA LEU A 59 7.82 3.19 8.86
C LEU A 59 8.48 2.59 7.62
N ILE A 60 7.69 2.07 6.67
CA ILE A 60 8.23 1.58 5.39
C ILE A 60 8.84 2.72 4.57
N LYS A 61 8.09 3.81 4.39
CA LYS A 61 8.50 4.97 3.58
C LYS A 61 9.81 5.60 4.05
N ASN A 62 9.94 5.83 5.37
CA ASN A 62 11.04 6.58 5.94
C ASN A 62 12.25 5.71 6.30
N SER A 63 12.06 4.41 6.58
CA SER A 63 13.20 3.52 6.84
C SER A 63 13.90 3.08 5.56
N ARG A 64 13.13 2.76 4.49
CA ARG A 64 13.63 2.12 3.26
C ARG A 64 14.53 0.89 3.55
N ASP A 65 14.29 0.23 4.67
CA ASP A 65 15.14 -0.84 5.18
C ASP A 65 14.49 -2.21 4.95
N ARG A 66 15.28 -3.14 4.42
CA ARG A 66 14.80 -4.47 4.08
C ARG A 66 14.44 -5.29 5.31
N GLU A 67 15.07 -5.06 6.46
CA GLU A 67 14.69 -5.77 7.70
C GLU A 67 13.36 -5.23 8.25
N VAL A 68 13.16 -3.91 8.27
CA VAL A 68 11.86 -3.30 8.61
C VAL A 68 10.73 -3.89 7.76
N MET A 69 10.90 -3.97 6.44
CA MET A 69 9.89 -4.59 5.57
C MET A 69 9.64 -6.06 5.89
N GLY A 70 10.68 -6.79 6.31
CA GLY A 70 10.53 -8.17 6.79
C GLY A 70 9.67 -8.26 8.05
N VAL A 71 9.90 -7.36 9.01
CA VAL A 71 9.06 -7.23 10.21
C VAL A 71 7.61 -6.90 9.85
N MET A 72 7.39 -5.98 8.90
CA MET A 72 6.03 -5.63 8.44
C MET A 72 5.28 -6.84 7.86
N VAL A 73 5.96 -7.67 7.07
CA VAL A 73 5.38 -8.91 6.53
C VAL A 73 5.09 -9.89 7.69
N GLN A 74 6.07 -10.13 8.56
CA GLN A 74 5.95 -11.09 9.66
C GLN A 74 4.85 -10.75 10.66
N CYS A 75 4.69 -9.47 10.99
CA CYS A 75 3.68 -9.00 11.95
C CYS A 75 2.27 -8.85 11.34
N GLY A 76 2.09 -9.11 10.04
CA GLY A 76 0.77 -9.02 9.40
C GLY A 76 0.33 -7.57 9.08
N ALA A 77 1.29 -6.67 8.83
CA ALA A 77 0.98 -5.29 8.43
C ALA A 77 0.47 -5.18 6.98
N VAL A 78 0.85 -6.11 6.09
CA VAL A 78 0.50 -6.05 4.66
C VAL A 78 -1.02 -6.01 4.42
N PRO A 79 -1.85 -6.88 5.02
CA PRO A 79 -3.30 -6.78 4.85
C PRO A 79 -3.89 -5.45 5.33
N ARG A 80 -3.30 -4.82 6.34
CA ARG A 80 -3.73 -3.49 6.83
C ARG A 80 -3.45 -2.42 5.79
N LEU A 81 -2.24 -2.41 5.23
CA LEU A 81 -1.87 -1.51 4.14
C LEU A 81 -2.72 -1.73 2.87
N VAL A 82 -3.02 -2.99 2.52
CA VAL A 82 -3.89 -3.31 1.39
C VAL A 82 -5.31 -2.76 1.60
N SER A 83 -5.88 -2.88 2.82
CA SER A 83 -7.19 -2.28 3.12
C SER A 83 -7.18 -0.75 3.08
N MET A 84 -6.03 -0.12 3.37
CA MET A 84 -5.85 1.33 3.36
C MET A 84 -5.82 1.92 1.94
N VAL A 85 -5.61 1.08 0.91
CA VAL A 85 -5.67 1.50 -0.52
C VAL A 85 -7.02 2.10 -0.88
N THR A 86 -8.11 1.63 -0.26
CA THR A 86 -9.47 2.15 -0.49
C THR A 86 -9.97 3.04 0.66
N ALA A 87 -9.06 3.64 1.43
CA ALA A 87 -9.43 4.57 2.50
C ALA A 87 -10.17 5.79 1.95
N GLU A 88 -10.98 6.45 2.78
CA GLU A 88 -11.76 7.65 2.39
C GLU A 88 -10.86 8.81 1.91
N HIS A 89 -9.68 8.96 2.51
CA HIS A 89 -8.79 10.08 2.25
C HIS A 89 -7.67 9.72 1.27
N ALA A 90 -7.53 10.47 0.19
CA ALA A 90 -6.49 10.28 -0.83
C ALA A 90 -5.06 10.26 -0.26
N VAL A 91 -4.79 11.04 0.80
CA VAL A 91 -3.50 11.01 1.51
C VAL A 91 -3.17 9.61 2.04
N MET A 92 -4.16 8.91 2.61
CA MET A 92 -3.97 7.54 3.11
C MET A 92 -3.80 6.54 1.96
N GLN A 93 -4.56 6.70 0.88
CA GLN A 93 -4.43 5.87 -0.33
C GLN A 93 -2.99 5.98 -0.88
N THR A 94 -2.48 7.20 -1.03
CA THR A 94 -1.10 7.48 -1.49
C THR A 94 -0.06 6.89 -0.55
N GLU A 95 -0.20 7.06 0.77
CA GLU A 95 0.70 6.48 1.77
C GLU A 95 0.77 4.95 1.67
N ALA A 96 -0.40 4.29 1.54
CA ALA A 96 -0.49 2.84 1.40
C ALA A 96 0.15 2.35 0.10
N LEU A 97 -0.20 2.96 -1.04
CA LEU A 97 0.31 2.59 -2.36
C LEU A 97 1.83 2.74 -2.45
N LEU A 98 2.38 3.83 -1.89
CA LEU A 98 3.83 4.04 -1.83
C LEU A 98 4.52 3.00 -0.95
N ALA A 99 3.96 2.72 0.24
CA ALA A 99 4.50 1.71 1.14
C ALA A 99 4.50 0.31 0.51
N LEU A 100 3.40 -0.08 -0.14
CA LEU A 100 3.30 -1.34 -0.88
C LEU A 100 4.26 -1.38 -2.07
N SER A 101 4.47 -0.27 -2.78
CA SER A 101 5.42 -0.20 -3.90
C SER A 101 6.86 -0.43 -3.43
N LEU A 102 7.25 0.18 -2.30
CA LEU A 102 8.58 -0.02 -1.71
C LEU A 102 8.75 -1.46 -1.19
N LEU A 103 7.74 -1.98 -0.51
CA LEU A 103 7.74 -3.33 0.05
C LEU A 103 7.85 -4.39 -1.07
N THR A 104 7.06 -4.24 -2.13
CA THR A 104 7.12 -5.13 -3.30
C THR A 104 8.46 -5.01 -4.04
N ALA A 105 9.02 -3.81 -4.17
CA ALA A 105 10.33 -3.61 -4.81
C ALA A 105 11.50 -4.29 -4.08
N MET A 106 11.44 -4.42 -2.75
CA MET A 106 12.55 -4.98 -1.95
C MET A 106 12.33 -6.39 -1.43
N ARG A 107 11.07 -6.82 -1.27
CA ARG A 107 10.70 -8.10 -0.65
C ARG A 107 9.52 -8.81 -1.34
N MET A 108 9.42 -8.71 -2.66
CA MET A 108 8.35 -9.38 -3.43
C MET A 108 8.16 -10.85 -3.02
N SER A 109 9.25 -11.63 -2.95
CA SER A 109 9.20 -13.06 -2.63
C SER A 109 8.51 -13.40 -1.30
N ASP A 110 8.63 -12.50 -0.32
CA ASP A 110 8.12 -12.74 1.03
C ASP A 110 6.72 -12.13 1.21
N ALA A 111 6.46 -11.05 0.46
CA ALA A 111 5.21 -10.31 0.48
C ALA A 111 4.14 -10.93 -0.41
N GLU A 112 4.51 -11.63 -1.48
CA GLU A 112 3.58 -12.14 -2.49
C GLU A 112 2.44 -12.99 -1.89
N PRO A 113 2.69 -14.00 -1.04
CA PRO A 113 1.61 -14.82 -0.48
C PRO A 113 0.60 -14.00 0.34
N VAL A 114 1.09 -13.01 1.10
CA VAL A 114 0.24 -12.16 1.95
C VAL A 114 -0.48 -11.07 1.15
N LEU A 115 0.08 -10.62 0.02
CA LEU A 115 -0.57 -9.69 -0.91
C LEU A 115 -1.72 -10.36 -1.66
N VAL A 116 -1.51 -11.59 -2.14
CA VAL A 116 -2.53 -12.41 -2.80
C VAL A 116 -3.64 -12.73 -1.80
N ALA A 117 -3.29 -13.19 -0.59
CA ALA A 117 -4.28 -13.48 0.45
C ALA A 117 -5.07 -12.24 0.91
N ALA A 118 -4.49 -11.05 0.83
CA ALA A 118 -5.17 -9.78 1.12
C ALA A 118 -5.99 -9.24 -0.07
N ASP A 119 -6.01 -9.94 -1.20
CA ASP A 119 -6.74 -9.59 -2.42
C ASP A 119 -6.40 -8.18 -2.96
N VAL A 120 -5.10 -7.89 -3.06
CA VAL A 120 -4.61 -6.56 -3.46
C VAL A 120 -5.14 -6.11 -4.83
N GLY A 121 -5.31 -7.03 -5.79
CA GLY A 121 -5.87 -6.76 -7.11
C GLY A 121 -7.30 -6.22 -7.03
N SER A 122 -8.19 -6.86 -6.27
CA SER A 122 -9.57 -6.37 -6.10
C SER A 122 -9.63 -5.03 -5.38
N GLN A 123 -8.74 -4.77 -4.41
CA GLN A 123 -8.66 -3.45 -3.77
C GLN A 123 -8.24 -2.36 -4.77
N ILE A 124 -7.29 -2.65 -5.66
CA ILE A 124 -6.90 -1.74 -6.74
C ILE A 124 -8.07 -1.48 -7.69
N VAL A 125 -8.78 -2.53 -8.13
CA VAL A 125 -9.97 -2.38 -9.00
C VAL A 125 -11.03 -1.53 -8.33
N THR A 126 -11.28 -1.75 -7.03
CA THR A 126 -12.23 -0.98 -6.24
C THR A 126 -11.84 0.50 -6.21
N LEU A 127 -10.58 0.80 -5.90
CA LEU A 127 -10.06 2.16 -5.86
C LEU A 127 -10.22 2.88 -7.21
N VAL A 128 -9.82 2.23 -8.31
CA VAL A 128 -9.86 2.88 -9.64
C VAL A 128 -11.26 2.97 -10.24
N SER A 129 -12.20 2.17 -9.72
CA SER A 129 -13.59 2.15 -10.17
C SER A 129 -14.54 3.00 -9.31
N SER A 130 -14.09 3.51 -8.15
CA SER A 130 -14.95 4.23 -7.21
C SER A 130 -15.32 5.66 -7.62
N GLY A 131 -14.88 6.13 -8.79
CA GLY A 131 -15.18 7.47 -9.33
C GLY A 131 -13.93 8.20 -9.82
N SER A 132 -13.84 9.50 -9.53
CA SER A 132 -12.68 10.32 -9.90
C SER A 132 -11.51 10.06 -8.95
N VAL A 133 -10.66 9.10 -9.27
CA VAL A 133 -9.35 8.94 -8.62
C VAL A 133 -8.48 10.16 -8.89
N GLU A 134 -7.81 10.66 -7.85
CA GLU A 134 -6.84 11.75 -7.99
C GLU A 134 -5.63 11.31 -8.82
N ARG A 135 -5.06 12.23 -9.61
CA ARG A 135 -3.97 11.90 -10.53
C ARG A 135 -2.76 11.28 -9.84
N GLU A 136 -2.38 11.79 -8.68
CA GLU A 136 -1.26 11.27 -7.89
C GLU A 136 -1.54 9.83 -7.40
N VAL A 137 -2.74 9.57 -6.91
CA VAL A 137 -3.17 8.23 -6.49
C VAL A 137 -3.10 7.27 -7.68
N PHE A 138 -3.60 7.68 -8.86
CA PHE A 138 -3.54 6.83 -10.06
C PHE A 138 -2.10 6.52 -10.48
N GLN A 139 -1.19 7.50 -10.44
CA GLN A 139 0.22 7.27 -10.72
C GLN A 139 0.86 6.28 -9.74
N ASN A 140 0.51 6.36 -8.45
CA ASN A 140 0.99 5.40 -7.45
C ASN A 140 0.43 3.99 -7.67
N VAL A 141 -0.82 3.86 -8.16
CA VAL A 141 -1.37 2.58 -8.59
C VAL A 141 -0.56 2.00 -9.75
N LEU A 142 -0.23 2.80 -10.78
CA LEU A 142 0.58 2.32 -11.91
C LEU A 142 1.98 1.88 -11.48
N ALA A 143 2.58 2.59 -10.52
CA ALA A 143 3.88 2.21 -9.96
C ALA A 143 3.81 0.87 -9.22
N LEU A 144 2.81 0.68 -8.34
CA LEU A 144 2.60 -0.56 -7.60
C LEU A 144 2.29 -1.74 -8.53
N VAL A 145 1.42 -1.55 -9.51
CA VAL A 145 1.10 -2.59 -10.51
C VAL A 145 2.35 -2.95 -11.32
N GLY A 146 3.19 -1.97 -11.66
CA GLY A 146 4.45 -2.20 -12.35
C GLY A 146 5.43 -3.08 -11.57
N THR A 147 5.58 -2.85 -10.25
CA THR A 147 6.46 -3.71 -9.42
C THR A 147 5.89 -5.11 -9.26
N MET A 148 4.58 -5.21 -9.01
CA MET A 148 3.85 -6.47 -8.86
C MET A 148 3.87 -7.35 -10.12
N SER A 149 3.80 -6.72 -11.30
CA SER A 149 3.86 -7.42 -12.60
C SER A 149 5.24 -8.01 -12.92
N THR A 150 6.20 -7.99 -11.99
CA THR A 150 7.49 -8.68 -12.16
C THR A 150 7.47 -10.10 -11.61
N SER A 151 6.48 -10.45 -10.77
CA SER A 151 6.33 -11.79 -10.20
C SER A 151 5.26 -12.61 -10.92
N GLY A 152 5.46 -13.93 -11.02
CA GLY A 152 4.57 -14.84 -11.75
C GLY A 152 3.19 -14.96 -11.10
N GLU A 153 3.13 -15.32 -9.83
CA GLU A 153 1.86 -15.51 -9.11
C GLU A 153 1.10 -14.19 -8.97
N MET A 154 1.81 -13.09 -8.72
CA MET A 154 1.20 -11.77 -8.70
C MET A 154 0.63 -11.34 -10.06
N LYS A 155 1.29 -11.64 -11.19
CA LYS A 155 0.71 -11.41 -12.52
C LYS A 155 -0.61 -12.16 -12.69
N THR A 156 -0.65 -13.43 -12.31
CA THR A 156 -1.88 -14.24 -12.35
C THR A 156 -2.97 -13.59 -11.51
N HIS A 157 -2.67 -13.17 -10.28
CA HIS A 157 -3.61 -12.46 -9.41
C HIS A 157 -4.16 -11.18 -10.04
N LEU A 158 -3.29 -10.35 -10.62
CA LEU A 158 -3.69 -9.09 -11.28
C LEU A 158 -4.55 -9.33 -12.53
N HIS A 159 -4.27 -10.41 -13.26
CA HIS A 159 -5.07 -10.82 -14.42
C HIS A 159 -6.45 -11.30 -13.98
N GLU A 160 -6.53 -12.21 -13.00
CA GLU A 160 -7.79 -12.79 -12.51
C GLU A 160 -8.71 -11.75 -11.86
N THR A 161 -8.14 -10.78 -11.14
CA THR A 161 -8.90 -9.68 -10.53
C THR A 161 -9.32 -8.60 -11.54
N GLY A 162 -8.80 -8.63 -12.78
CA GLY A 162 -9.19 -7.71 -13.85
C GLY A 162 -8.57 -6.31 -13.74
N VAL A 163 -7.40 -6.18 -13.09
CA VAL A 163 -6.72 -4.89 -12.90
C VAL A 163 -6.39 -4.22 -14.24
N ALA A 164 -5.88 -4.97 -15.23
CA ALA A 164 -5.55 -4.43 -16.55
C ALA A 164 -6.75 -3.75 -17.23
N LYS A 165 -7.93 -4.40 -17.16
CA LYS A 165 -9.18 -3.87 -17.69
C LYS A 165 -9.62 -2.60 -16.96
N ALA A 166 -9.52 -2.58 -15.63
CA ALA A 166 -9.90 -1.43 -14.82
C ALA A 166 -9.02 -0.20 -15.11
N LEU A 167 -7.70 -0.37 -15.19
CA LEU A 167 -6.77 0.72 -15.55
C LEU A 167 -7.04 1.27 -16.95
N THR A 168 -7.30 0.37 -17.91
CA THR A 168 -7.63 0.75 -19.29
C THR A 168 -8.92 1.57 -19.36
N ALA A 169 -9.94 1.21 -18.58
CA ALA A 169 -11.20 1.97 -18.51
C ALA A 169 -11.00 3.41 -18.00
N VAL A 170 -10.12 3.61 -16.99
CA VAL A 170 -9.82 4.94 -16.46
C VAL A 170 -9.21 5.85 -17.53
N VAL A 171 -8.20 5.38 -18.26
CA VAL A 171 -7.49 6.23 -19.25
C VAL A 171 -8.27 6.46 -20.55
N ILE A 172 -9.27 5.61 -20.85
CA ILE A 172 -10.22 5.82 -21.94
C ILE A 172 -11.29 6.84 -21.54
N SER A 173 -11.80 6.75 -20.31
CA SER A 173 -12.90 7.60 -19.84
C SER A 173 -12.49 9.02 -19.48
N ASN A 174 -11.19 9.30 -19.32
CA ASN A 174 -10.71 10.61 -18.86
C ASN A 174 -9.42 11.06 -19.59
N GLU A 175 -9.55 12.13 -20.38
CA GLU A 175 -8.44 12.72 -21.16
C GLU A 175 -7.28 13.26 -20.31
N ASN A 176 -7.50 13.53 -19.01
CA ASN A 176 -6.41 13.96 -18.11
C ASN A 176 -5.34 12.88 -17.91
N TYR A 177 -5.59 11.65 -18.35
CA TYR A 177 -4.66 10.52 -18.30
C TYR A 177 -4.08 10.14 -19.68
N ALA A 178 -4.24 11.00 -20.70
CA ALA A 178 -3.75 10.71 -22.04
C ALA A 178 -2.23 10.44 -22.07
N ASP A 179 -1.46 11.11 -21.22
CA ASP A 179 0.00 10.96 -21.11
C ASP A 179 0.45 9.60 -20.55
N VAL A 180 -0.41 8.92 -19.79
CA VAL A 180 -0.10 7.61 -19.18
C VAL A 180 -0.74 6.43 -19.93
N ARG A 181 -1.46 6.67 -21.04
CA ARG A 181 -2.09 5.61 -21.85
C ARG A 181 -1.09 4.55 -22.31
N ASP A 182 0.08 4.97 -22.79
CA ASP A 182 1.13 4.04 -23.24
C ASP A 182 1.69 3.21 -22.08
N GLN A 183 1.79 3.80 -20.89
CA GLN A 183 2.22 3.08 -19.68
C GLN A 183 1.18 2.01 -19.30
N VAL A 184 -0.11 2.38 -19.30
CA VAL A 184 -1.20 1.43 -19.03
C VAL A 184 -1.21 0.30 -20.06
N ALA A 185 -1.06 0.60 -21.34
CA ALA A 185 -1.02 -0.42 -22.40
C ALA A 185 0.13 -1.43 -22.20
N ARG A 186 1.33 -0.94 -21.82
CA ARG A 186 2.46 -1.82 -21.49
C ARG A 186 2.18 -2.69 -20.27
N LEU A 187 1.62 -2.12 -19.20
CA LEU A 187 1.28 -2.87 -17.99
C LEU A 187 0.21 -3.93 -18.27
N SER A 188 -0.85 -3.59 -19.01
CA SER A 188 -1.89 -4.56 -19.41
C SER A 188 -1.28 -5.73 -20.17
N SER A 189 -0.41 -5.47 -21.15
CA SER A 189 0.29 -6.54 -21.88
C SER A 189 1.20 -7.39 -20.98
N MET A 190 1.83 -6.80 -19.96
CA MET A 190 2.66 -7.55 -19.00
C MET A 190 1.83 -8.46 -18.09
N ILE A 191 0.62 -8.03 -17.73
CA ILE A 191 -0.33 -8.79 -16.91
C ILE A 191 -0.94 -9.93 -17.73
N ASP A 192 -1.40 -9.63 -18.96
CA ASP A 192 -2.09 -10.59 -19.83
C ASP A 192 -1.16 -11.65 -20.47
N SER A 193 0.16 -11.51 -20.29
CA SER A 193 1.17 -12.46 -20.81
C SER A 193 1.65 -13.50 -19.80
N GLY A 194 1.16 -13.44 -18.56
CA GLY A 194 1.42 -14.44 -17.51
C GLY A 194 0.39 -15.55 -17.50
#